data_AF-A0AAE7EI52-F1
#
_entry.id   AF-A0AAE7EI52-F1
#
_cell.length_a   1.000
_cell.length_b   1.000
_cell.length_c   1.000
_cell.angle_alpha   90.00
_cell.angle_beta   90.00
_cell.angle_gamma   90.00
#
_symmetry.space_group_name_H-M   'P 1'
#
loop_
_entity.id
_entity.type
_entity.pdbx_description
1 polymer ?
#
loop_
_entity_poly.entity_id
_entity_poly.type
_entity_poly.pdbx_seq_one_letter_code
_entity_poly.pdbx_strand_id
1 'polypeptide(L)'
;MNAIACKAVLFDLDGTLVDSGACIETLWAEWATRHHLDVDYVLANIHGRTIEETLRIVSPYFDNPQCVDEVKTLAIEALSQVGAITGAVELVRQLPPQCWAIVTSGAKKVSMQSMISAGIPRPHMMITSEDIVHGKPHPEPYLMAAAGFGLPVQKCVIFEDAISGVNSALAAGGQVIVIGDGVPISSPQIKATVADLSSFKAEFIDGIIHLSW
;
A
#
# COMPACT_ATOMS: atom_id res chain seq x y z
N MET A 1 20.42 -16.12 -4.68
CA MET A 1 19.37 -15.90 -3.67
C MET A 1 19.69 -14.57 -3.04
N ASN A 2 18.83 -13.59 -3.28
CA ASN A 2 18.94 -12.26 -2.68
C ASN A 2 18.48 -12.35 -1.23
N ALA A 3 19.02 -11.49 -0.36
CA ALA A 3 18.62 -11.45 1.03
C ALA A 3 18.79 -10.04 1.62
N ILE A 4 17.95 -9.73 2.61
CA ILE A 4 18.03 -8.50 3.40
C ILE A 4 17.61 -8.77 4.84
N ALA A 5 18.26 -8.09 5.78
CA ALA A 5 17.95 -8.16 7.19
C ALA A 5 17.31 -6.84 7.65
N CYS A 6 16.22 -6.93 8.41
CA CYS A 6 15.50 -5.77 8.94
C CYS A 6 14.89 -6.07 10.32
N LYS A 7 14.41 -5.03 11.00
CA LYS A 7 13.72 -5.15 12.30
C LYS A 7 12.20 -5.11 12.17
N ALA A 8 11.69 -4.54 11.08
CA ALA A 8 10.26 -4.53 10.76
C ALA A 8 10.02 -4.53 9.25
N VAL A 9 8.87 -5.05 8.83
CA VAL A 9 8.40 -4.97 7.44
C VAL A 9 7.19 -4.04 7.35
N LEU A 10 7.20 -3.11 6.41
CA LEU A 10 6.10 -2.19 6.16
C LEU A 10 5.51 -2.52 4.79
N PHE A 11 4.27 -2.96 4.74
CA PHE A 11 3.61 -3.29 3.49
C PHE A 11 2.66 -2.17 3.08
N ASP A 12 2.68 -1.77 1.83
CA ASP A 12 1.45 -1.25 1.22
C ASP A 12 0.36 -2.34 1.18
N LEU A 13 -0.89 -1.94 0.92
CA LEU A 13 -2.02 -2.85 0.87
C LEU A 13 -2.45 -3.19 -0.55
N ASP A 14 -2.88 -2.20 -1.32
CA ASP A 14 -3.64 -2.35 -2.55
C ASP A 14 -2.69 -2.45 -3.74
N GLY A 15 -2.57 -3.64 -4.34
CA GLY A 15 -1.53 -3.96 -5.34
C GLY A 15 -0.29 -4.63 -4.74
N THR A 16 -0.13 -4.59 -3.41
CA THR A 16 1.02 -5.18 -2.70
C THR A 16 0.66 -6.44 -1.91
N LEU A 17 -0.34 -6.37 -1.01
CA LEU A 17 -0.84 -7.53 -0.26
C LEU A 17 -2.17 -8.06 -0.82
N VAL A 18 -3.00 -7.16 -1.33
CA VAL A 18 -4.34 -7.44 -1.86
C VAL A 18 -4.35 -7.17 -3.35
N ASP A 19 -4.87 -8.12 -4.12
CA ASP A 19 -5.07 -7.97 -5.56
C ASP A 19 -6.35 -7.17 -5.83
N SER A 20 -6.25 -5.84 -5.66
CA SER A 20 -7.37 -4.91 -5.76
C SER A 20 -7.26 -3.92 -6.93
N GLY A 21 -6.15 -3.89 -7.66
CA GLY A 21 -5.85 -2.87 -8.68
C GLY A 21 -6.96 -2.74 -9.73
N ALA A 22 -7.35 -3.85 -10.36
CA ALA A 22 -8.40 -3.86 -11.38
C ALA A 22 -9.78 -3.44 -10.84
N CYS A 23 -10.10 -3.80 -9.58
CA CYS A 23 -11.34 -3.38 -8.93
C CYS A 23 -11.35 -1.86 -8.66
N ILE A 24 -10.22 -1.31 -8.21
CA ILE A 24 -10.06 0.12 -7.96
C ILE A 24 -10.16 0.91 -9.28
N GLU A 25 -9.48 0.46 -10.33
CA GLU A 25 -9.56 1.09 -11.67
C GLU A 25 -10.99 1.07 -12.21
N THR A 26 -11.69 -0.06 -12.11
CA THR A 26 -13.09 -0.19 -12.57
C THR A 26 -14.00 0.77 -11.81
N LEU A 27 -13.87 0.83 -10.48
CA LEU A 27 -14.64 1.74 -9.64
C LEU A 27 -14.43 3.20 -10.05
N TRP A 28 -13.17 3.62 -10.24
CA TRP A 28 -12.86 5.00 -10.59
C TRP A 28 -13.28 5.35 -12.02
N ALA A 29 -13.19 4.41 -12.97
CA ALA A 29 -13.68 4.61 -14.33
C ALA A 29 -15.20 4.80 -14.37
N GLU A 30 -15.94 3.98 -13.61
CA GLU A 30 -17.40 4.11 -13.48
C GLU A 30 -17.80 5.42 -12.80
N TRP A 31 -17.10 5.79 -11.71
CA TRP A 31 -17.32 7.05 -11.01
C TRP A 31 -17.05 8.25 -11.94
N ALA A 32 -15.91 8.26 -12.63
CA ALA A 32 -15.57 9.30 -13.60
C ALA A 32 -16.61 9.43 -14.72
N THR A 33 -17.08 8.31 -15.27
CA THR A 33 -18.12 8.27 -16.31
C THR A 33 -19.43 8.88 -15.80
N ARG A 34 -19.87 8.51 -14.59
CA ARG A 34 -21.09 9.04 -13.96
C ARG A 34 -21.03 10.55 -13.75
N HIS A 35 -19.85 11.07 -13.45
CA HIS A 35 -19.61 12.47 -13.18
C HIS A 35 -19.13 13.28 -14.39
N HIS A 36 -19.15 12.69 -15.59
CA HIS A 36 -18.72 13.32 -16.84
C HIS A 36 -17.29 13.86 -16.81
N LEU A 37 -16.39 13.13 -16.15
CA LEU A 37 -14.95 13.39 -16.14
C LEU A 37 -14.23 12.58 -17.21
N ASP A 38 -13.03 13.03 -17.58
CA ASP A 38 -12.10 12.26 -18.41
C ASP A 38 -11.60 11.04 -17.60
N VAL A 39 -11.99 9.84 -18.03
CA VAL A 39 -11.64 8.57 -17.37
C VAL A 39 -10.13 8.37 -17.35
N ASP A 40 -9.43 8.63 -18.46
CA ASP A 40 -8.00 8.39 -18.57
C ASP A 40 -7.22 9.32 -17.62
N TYR A 41 -7.65 10.58 -17.51
CA TYR A 41 -7.07 11.52 -16.56
C TYR A 41 -7.30 11.10 -15.11
N VAL A 42 -8.50 10.61 -14.77
CA VAL A 42 -8.78 10.11 -13.42
C VAL A 42 -7.88 8.90 -13.11
N LEU A 43 -7.87 7.88 -13.97
CA LEU A 43 -7.09 6.65 -13.76
C LEU A 43 -5.58 6.92 -13.62
N ALA A 44 -5.03 7.87 -14.38
CA ALA A 44 -3.64 8.28 -14.25
C ALA A 44 -3.28 8.85 -12.85
N ASN A 45 -4.28 9.22 -12.05
CA ASN A 45 -4.10 9.88 -10.76
C ASN A 45 -4.52 9.06 -9.53
N ILE A 46 -5.00 7.82 -9.66
CA ILE A 46 -5.54 7.08 -8.50
C ILE A 46 -4.49 6.27 -7.71
N HIS A 47 -3.47 5.73 -8.38
CA HIS A 47 -2.58 4.73 -7.77
C HIS A 47 -1.74 5.28 -6.61
N GLY A 48 -1.83 4.62 -5.46
CA GLY A 48 -1.10 4.98 -4.25
C GLY A 48 -1.52 6.31 -3.61
N ARG A 49 -2.65 6.92 -3.99
CA ARG A 49 -3.15 8.20 -3.43
C ARG A 49 -4.40 8.01 -2.59
N THR A 50 -4.70 8.97 -1.72
CA THR A 50 -5.96 8.94 -0.96
C THR A 50 -7.14 9.30 -1.86
N ILE A 51 -8.36 8.96 -1.43
CA ILE A 51 -9.59 9.36 -2.13
C ILE A 51 -9.66 10.90 -2.18
N GLU A 52 -9.38 11.54 -1.04
CA GLU A 52 -9.39 12.99 -0.87
C GLU A 52 -8.39 13.69 -1.83
N GLU A 53 -7.17 13.17 -1.95
CA GLU A 53 -6.17 13.70 -2.90
C GLU A 53 -6.59 13.49 -4.35
N THR A 54 -7.12 12.31 -4.67
CA THR A 54 -7.60 12.00 -6.03
C THR A 54 -8.71 12.95 -6.43
N LEU A 55 -9.73 13.13 -5.58
CA LEU A 55 -10.85 14.05 -5.84
C LEU A 55 -10.37 15.49 -6.05
N ARG A 56 -9.41 15.96 -5.23
CA ARG A 56 -8.81 17.28 -5.36
C ARG A 56 -8.07 17.49 -6.69
N ILE A 57 -7.34 16.47 -7.15
CA ILE A 57 -6.58 16.52 -8.42
C ILE A 57 -7.51 16.53 -9.63
N VAL A 58 -8.58 15.71 -9.57
CA VAL A 58 -9.47 15.53 -10.72
C VAL A 58 -10.41 16.73 -10.91
N SER A 59 -10.92 17.31 -9.81
CA SER A 59 -11.64 18.59 -9.86
C SER A 59 -11.89 19.16 -8.46
N PRO A 60 -11.63 20.46 -8.21
CA PRO A 60 -11.99 21.12 -6.94
C PRO A 60 -13.48 21.04 -6.58
N TYR A 61 -14.36 20.82 -7.57
CA TYR A 61 -15.79 20.63 -7.33
C TYR A 61 -16.08 19.36 -6.50
N PHE A 62 -15.27 18.32 -6.68
CA PHE A 62 -15.44 17.04 -5.99
C PHE A 62 -14.59 16.90 -4.72
N ASP A 63 -13.76 17.89 -4.37
CA ASP A 63 -12.99 17.94 -3.11
C ASP A 63 -13.90 18.31 -1.93
N ASN A 64 -14.85 17.42 -1.63
CA ASN A 64 -15.82 17.60 -0.56
C ASN A 64 -16.16 16.26 0.12
N PRO A 65 -16.63 16.29 1.40
CA PRO A 65 -16.91 15.07 2.16
C PRO A 65 -17.95 14.14 1.54
N GLN A 66 -18.94 14.68 0.82
CA GLN A 66 -20.01 13.87 0.23
C GLN A 66 -19.46 12.94 -0.87
N CYS A 67 -18.59 13.46 -1.74
CA CYS A 67 -17.96 12.65 -2.79
C CYS A 67 -16.97 11.64 -2.20
N VAL A 68 -16.23 12.03 -1.16
CA VAL A 68 -15.35 11.12 -0.42
C VAL A 68 -16.14 9.94 0.15
N ASP A 69 -17.27 10.21 0.80
CA ASP A 69 -18.13 9.17 1.39
C ASP A 69 -18.77 8.28 0.31
N GLU A 70 -19.19 8.84 -0.82
CA GLU A 70 -19.69 8.06 -1.97
C GLU A 70 -18.63 7.06 -2.45
N VAL A 71 -17.41 7.53 -2.72
CA VAL A 71 -16.31 6.66 -3.18
C VAL A 71 -15.96 5.60 -2.13
N LYS A 72 -15.96 5.95 -0.84
CA LYS A 72 -15.75 4.98 0.27
C LYS A 72 -16.82 3.88 0.26
N THR A 73 -18.08 4.22 0.06
CA THR A 73 -19.17 3.24 -0.02
C THR A 73 -19.01 2.31 -1.22
N LEU A 74 -18.72 2.87 -2.40
CA LEU A 74 -18.46 2.08 -3.61
C LEU A 74 -17.25 1.14 -3.41
N ALA A 75 -16.19 1.62 -2.75
CA ALA A 75 -14.98 0.85 -2.54
C ALA A 75 -15.19 -0.32 -1.57
N ILE A 76 -16.01 -0.17 -0.52
CA ILE A 76 -16.35 -1.28 0.37
C ILE A 76 -17.04 -2.41 -0.39
N GLU A 77 -17.96 -2.07 -1.30
CA GLU A 77 -18.66 -3.06 -2.10
C GLU A 77 -17.73 -3.73 -3.13
N ALA A 78 -17.00 -2.91 -3.91
CA ALA A 78 -16.09 -3.39 -4.95
C ALA A 78 -14.98 -4.30 -4.39
N LEU A 79 -14.47 -3.99 -3.20
CA LEU A 79 -13.39 -4.74 -2.57
C LEU A 79 -13.87 -5.91 -1.70
N SER A 80 -15.16 -6.25 -1.73
CA SER A 80 -15.71 -7.34 -0.91
C SER A 80 -15.35 -8.75 -1.41
N GLN A 81 -14.84 -8.89 -2.64
CA GLN A 81 -14.53 -10.18 -3.29
C GLN A 81 -13.08 -10.27 -3.80
N VAL A 82 -12.20 -9.37 -3.37
CA VAL A 82 -10.78 -9.39 -3.80
C VAL A 82 -10.00 -10.51 -3.13
N GLY A 83 -8.96 -10.98 -3.82
CA GLY A 83 -8.02 -11.98 -3.33
C GLY A 83 -6.74 -11.36 -2.79
N ALA A 84 -5.89 -12.18 -2.20
CA ALA A 84 -4.53 -11.79 -1.85
C ALA A 84 -3.61 -11.87 -3.08
N ILE A 85 -2.61 -10.99 -3.14
CA ILE A 85 -1.46 -11.17 -4.04
C ILE A 85 -0.80 -12.51 -3.73
N THR A 86 -0.36 -13.23 -4.78
CA THR A 86 0.23 -14.56 -4.62
C THR A 86 1.41 -14.54 -3.64
N GLY A 87 1.35 -15.38 -2.59
CA GLY A 87 2.35 -15.47 -1.53
C GLY A 87 2.19 -14.46 -0.39
N ALA A 88 1.27 -13.50 -0.48
CA ALA A 88 1.09 -12.46 0.53
C ALA A 88 0.72 -13.04 1.90
N VAL A 89 -0.29 -13.92 1.94
CA VAL A 89 -0.77 -14.56 3.17
C VAL A 89 0.32 -15.43 3.81
N GLU A 90 1.05 -16.18 2.99
CA GLU A 90 2.15 -17.03 3.43
C GLU A 90 3.30 -16.20 4.02
N LEU A 91 3.67 -15.10 3.38
CA LEU A 91 4.75 -14.23 3.83
C LEU A 91 4.40 -13.55 5.17
N VAL A 92 3.24 -12.90 5.27
CA VAL A 92 2.86 -12.19 6.51
C VAL A 92 2.69 -13.14 7.69
N ARG A 93 2.31 -14.41 7.46
CA ARG A 93 2.23 -15.44 8.51
C ARG A 93 3.59 -15.91 9.03
N GLN A 94 4.66 -15.73 8.25
CA GLN A 94 6.02 -16.04 8.70
C GLN A 94 6.61 -14.93 9.59
N LEU A 95 5.99 -13.74 9.60
CA LEU A 95 6.44 -12.59 10.39
C LEU A 95 5.78 -12.57 11.77
N PRO A 96 6.53 -12.23 12.85
CA PRO A 96 5.93 -11.96 14.15
C PRO A 96 4.92 -10.80 14.04
N PRO A 97 3.71 -10.88 14.61
CA PRO A 97 2.67 -9.85 14.47
C PRO A 97 3.10 -8.43 14.88
N GLN A 98 4.07 -8.32 15.79
CA GLN A 98 4.64 -7.07 16.29
C GLN A 98 5.81 -6.52 15.46
N CYS A 99 6.17 -7.19 14.36
CA CYS A 99 7.31 -6.82 13.51
C CYS A 99 6.87 -6.45 12.09
N TRP A 100 5.58 -6.24 11.84
CA TRP A 100 5.12 -5.72 10.57
C TRP A 100 3.87 -4.86 10.71
N ALA A 101 3.68 -3.96 9.74
CA ALA A 101 2.54 -3.06 9.67
C ALA A 101 2.06 -2.91 8.22
N ILE A 102 0.82 -2.46 8.08
CA ILE A 102 0.28 -1.96 6.81
C ILE A 102 0.38 -0.44 6.80
N VAL A 103 0.76 0.14 5.65
CA VAL A 103 0.85 1.57 5.39
C VAL A 103 0.15 1.85 4.06
N THR A 104 -1.12 2.25 4.12
CA THR A 104 -1.99 2.41 2.94
C THR A 104 -2.52 3.84 2.80
N SER A 105 -2.76 4.26 1.56
CA SER A 105 -3.51 5.49 1.24
C SER A 105 -5.03 5.30 1.34
N GLY A 106 -5.50 4.07 1.58
CA GLY A 106 -6.91 3.75 1.75
C GLY A 106 -7.47 4.19 3.08
N ALA A 107 -8.78 4.48 3.09
CA ALA A 107 -9.52 4.75 4.33
C ALA A 107 -9.63 3.48 5.18
N LYS A 108 -9.75 3.63 6.49
CA LYS A 108 -9.62 2.50 7.43
C LYS A 108 -10.65 1.42 7.18
N LYS A 109 -11.91 1.79 7.00
CA LYS A 109 -13.00 0.81 6.76
C LYS A 109 -12.84 0.07 5.42
N VAL A 110 -12.45 0.79 4.36
CA VAL A 110 -12.24 0.23 3.02
C VAL A 110 -11.10 -0.78 3.06
N SER A 111 -9.98 -0.38 3.64
CA SER A 111 -8.77 -1.20 3.75
C SER A 111 -8.99 -2.45 4.61
N MET A 112 -9.74 -2.32 5.71
CA MET A 112 -10.11 -3.48 6.53
C MET A 112 -11.02 -4.45 5.77
N GLN A 113 -11.94 -3.96 4.94
CA GLN A 113 -12.80 -4.81 4.13
C GLN A 113 -12.00 -5.62 3.11
N SER A 114 -11.10 -4.97 2.36
CA SER A 114 -10.28 -5.64 1.34
C SER A 114 -9.36 -6.70 1.97
N MET A 115 -8.75 -6.40 3.12
CA MET A 115 -7.95 -7.37 3.88
C MET A 115 -8.74 -8.60 4.31
N ILE A 116 -9.96 -8.40 4.83
CA ILE A 116 -10.81 -9.51 5.29
C ILE A 116 -11.18 -10.41 4.11
N SER A 117 -11.57 -9.82 2.99
CA SER A 117 -11.92 -10.54 1.76
C SER A 117 -10.73 -11.33 1.21
N ALA A 118 -9.54 -10.73 1.21
CA ALA A 118 -8.30 -11.37 0.76
C ALA A 118 -7.71 -12.40 1.75
N GLY A 119 -8.24 -12.49 2.98
CA GLY A 119 -7.71 -13.39 4.00
C GLY A 119 -6.38 -12.95 4.62
N ILE A 120 -6.02 -11.67 4.50
CA ILE A 120 -4.83 -11.09 5.12
C ILE A 120 -5.03 -11.02 6.65
N PRO A 121 -4.14 -11.62 7.46
CA PRO A 121 -4.20 -11.49 8.92
C PRO A 121 -4.20 -10.03 9.35
N ARG A 122 -4.95 -9.72 10.43
CA ARG A 122 -4.97 -8.37 10.99
C ARG A 122 -3.59 -8.01 11.57
N PRO A 123 -2.94 -6.90 11.16
CA PRO A 123 -1.68 -6.47 11.72
C PRO A 123 -1.88 -5.89 13.12
N HIS A 124 -0.80 -5.82 13.89
CA HIS A 124 -0.79 -5.07 15.14
C HIS A 124 -0.92 -3.55 14.90
N MET A 125 -0.38 -3.07 13.78
CA MET A 125 -0.35 -1.65 13.41
C MET A 125 -0.76 -1.47 11.96
N MET A 126 -1.53 -0.43 11.71
CA MET A 126 -1.95 -0.01 10.39
C MET A 126 -1.99 1.52 10.35
N ILE A 127 -1.28 2.10 9.39
CA ILE A 127 -1.35 3.53 9.06
C ILE A 127 -2.26 3.65 7.82
N THR A 128 -3.28 4.49 7.93
CA THR A 128 -4.31 4.72 6.91
C THR A 128 -4.37 6.19 6.53
N SER A 129 -5.20 6.55 5.54
CA SER A 129 -5.40 7.96 5.18
C SER A 129 -5.94 8.83 6.33
N GLU A 130 -6.56 8.22 7.35
CA GLU A 130 -7.11 8.92 8.51
C GLU A 130 -6.06 9.25 9.57
N ASP A 131 -4.88 8.62 9.52
CA ASP A 131 -3.83 8.77 10.52
C ASP A 131 -2.80 9.86 10.15
N ILE A 132 -2.81 10.32 8.90
CA ILE A 132 -1.76 11.15 8.28
C ILE A 132 -2.31 12.49 7.78
N VAL A 133 -1.42 13.49 7.73
CA VAL A 133 -1.69 14.80 7.13
C VAL A 133 -1.33 14.81 5.64
N HIS A 134 -0.19 14.21 5.28
CA HIS A 134 0.30 14.16 3.91
C HIS A 134 0.41 12.72 3.40
N GLY A 135 -0.38 12.40 2.37
CA GLY A 135 -0.38 11.11 1.67
C GLY A 135 0.87 10.86 0.86
N LYS A 136 1.04 9.62 0.39
CA LYS A 136 2.08 9.26 -0.58
C LYS A 136 1.92 10.19 -1.82
N PRO A 137 2.99 10.82 -2.34
CA PRO A 137 4.40 10.45 -2.21
C PRO A 137 5.15 11.11 -1.04
N HIS A 138 4.48 11.80 -0.14
CA HIS A 138 5.12 12.34 1.06
C HIS A 138 5.61 11.19 1.96
N PRO A 139 6.77 11.30 2.65
CA PRO A 139 7.34 10.20 3.44
C PRO A 139 6.63 9.93 4.77
N GLU A 140 5.72 10.83 5.19
CA GLU A 140 5.03 10.76 6.49
C GLU A 140 4.43 9.39 6.82
N PRO A 141 3.70 8.69 5.94
CA PRO A 141 3.09 7.41 6.29
C PRO A 141 4.11 6.35 6.74
N TYR A 142 5.24 6.23 6.04
CA TYR A 142 6.29 5.27 6.39
C TYR A 142 7.12 5.70 7.60
N LEU A 143 7.38 7.01 7.74
CA LEU A 143 8.05 7.54 8.93
C LEU A 143 7.20 7.32 10.19
N MET A 144 5.88 7.50 10.08
CA MET A 144 4.93 7.26 11.17
C MET A 144 4.91 5.78 11.56
N ALA A 145 4.82 4.86 10.59
CA ALA A 145 4.84 3.43 10.87
C ALA A 145 6.16 2.99 11.54
N ALA A 146 7.31 3.46 11.03
CA ALA A 146 8.61 3.15 11.63
C ALA A 146 8.73 3.69 13.07
N ALA A 147 8.27 4.93 13.30
CA ALA A 147 8.22 5.54 14.63
C ALA A 147 7.31 4.76 15.59
N GLY A 148 6.20 4.19 15.11
CA GLY A 148 5.32 3.31 15.88
C GLY A 148 6.03 2.06 16.42
N PHE A 149 7.05 1.56 15.71
CA PHE A 149 7.91 0.47 16.19
C PHE A 149 9.10 0.94 17.04
N GLY A 150 9.27 2.26 17.22
CA GLY A 150 10.47 2.83 17.84
C GLY A 150 11.73 2.63 17.00
N LEU A 151 11.59 2.54 15.68
CA LEU A 151 12.68 2.25 14.75
C LEU A 151 12.91 3.42 13.79
N PRO A 152 14.18 3.67 13.38
CA PRO A 152 14.42 4.45 12.17
C PRO A 152 14.00 3.63 10.95
N VAL A 153 13.42 4.27 9.93
CA VAL A 153 12.89 3.57 8.74
C VAL A 153 13.96 2.81 7.94
N GLN A 154 15.24 3.16 8.09
CA GLN A 154 16.38 2.42 7.53
C GLN A 154 16.56 1.02 8.14
N LYS A 155 15.88 0.72 9.25
CA LYS A 155 15.81 -0.62 9.85
C LYS A 155 14.55 -1.38 9.40
N CYS A 156 13.76 -0.80 8.50
CA CYS A 156 12.58 -1.41 7.93
C CYS A 156 12.81 -1.75 6.45
N VAL A 157 12.10 -2.76 5.96
CA VAL A 157 11.93 -3.03 4.53
C VAL A 157 10.50 -2.71 4.15
N ILE A 158 10.34 -1.94 3.07
CA ILE A 158 9.05 -1.47 2.57
C ILE A 158 8.70 -2.24 1.30
N PHE A 159 7.49 -2.76 1.22
CA PHE A 159 6.93 -3.42 0.03
C PHE A 159 5.89 -2.48 -0.60
N GLU A 160 6.01 -2.23 -1.91
CA GLU A 160 5.21 -1.25 -2.65
C GLU A 160 5.07 -1.63 -4.12
N ASP A 161 3.98 -1.24 -4.77
CA ASP A 161 3.73 -1.45 -6.20
C ASP A 161 3.62 -0.12 -6.97
N ALA A 162 3.20 0.97 -6.31
CA ALA A 162 2.84 2.20 -6.99
C ALA A 162 3.98 3.23 -7.02
N ILE A 163 4.07 4.01 -8.11
CA ILE A 163 5.04 5.12 -8.25
C ILE A 163 4.98 6.09 -7.05
N SER A 164 3.76 6.44 -6.62
CA SER A 164 3.55 7.34 -5.47
C SER A 164 4.16 6.76 -4.19
N GLY A 165 3.90 5.49 -3.93
CA GLY A 165 4.35 4.81 -2.73
C GLY A 165 5.84 4.50 -2.71
N VAL A 166 6.40 4.08 -3.85
CA VAL A 166 7.86 3.96 -4.00
C VAL A 166 8.53 5.30 -3.74
N ASN A 167 8.04 6.41 -4.28
CA ASN A 167 8.58 7.73 -3.98
C ASN A 167 8.49 8.10 -2.50
N SER A 168 7.37 7.79 -1.82
CA SER A 168 7.21 7.98 -0.38
C SER A 168 8.23 7.18 0.43
N ALA A 169 8.39 5.90 0.11
CA ALA A 169 9.34 5.00 0.76
C ALA A 169 10.79 5.46 0.58
N LEU A 170 11.14 5.91 -0.64
CA LEU A 170 12.45 6.45 -0.96
C LEU A 170 12.72 7.76 -0.22
N ALA A 171 11.76 8.69 -0.20
CA ALA A 171 11.84 9.96 0.49
C ALA A 171 11.98 9.78 2.02
N ALA A 172 11.40 8.72 2.58
CA ALA A 172 11.59 8.36 3.99
C ALA A 172 13.02 7.87 4.27
N GLY A 173 13.75 7.45 3.23
CA GLY A 173 15.07 6.82 3.36
C GLY A 173 14.99 5.32 3.61
N GLY A 174 13.85 4.68 3.28
CA GLY A 174 13.63 3.24 3.46
C GLY A 174 14.32 2.38 2.41
N GLN A 175 14.36 1.06 2.66
CA GLN A 175 14.77 0.05 1.69
C GLN A 175 13.51 -0.54 1.05
N VAL A 176 13.44 -0.59 -0.28
CA VAL A 176 12.18 -0.85 -1.00
C VAL A 176 12.26 -2.13 -1.81
N ILE A 177 11.21 -2.95 -1.74
CA ILE A 177 10.92 -4.05 -2.65
C ILE A 177 9.71 -3.63 -3.48
N VAL A 178 9.85 -3.64 -4.80
CA VAL A 178 8.77 -3.27 -5.72
C VAL A 178 8.02 -4.54 -6.16
N ILE A 179 6.70 -4.52 -6.08
CA ILE A 179 5.79 -5.60 -6.48
C ILE A 179 5.17 -5.30 -7.86
N GLY A 180 4.98 -6.33 -8.66
CA GLY A 180 4.41 -6.25 -10.02
C GLY A 180 5.46 -5.98 -11.11
N ASP A 181 5.02 -5.33 -12.19
CA ASP A 181 5.84 -5.10 -13.40
C ASP A 181 6.95 -4.04 -13.21
N GLY A 182 7.01 -3.43 -12.03
CA GLY A 182 7.98 -2.41 -11.67
C GLY A 182 7.53 -0.98 -11.96
N VAL A 183 8.34 -0.04 -11.49
CA VAL A 183 8.12 1.40 -11.66
C VAL A 183 9.30 2.02 -12.41
N PRO A 184 9.11 3.10 -13.18
CA PRO A 184 10.18 3.79 -13.91
C PRO A 184 11.04 4.65 -12.95
N ILE A 185 11.50 4.07 -11.83
CA ILE A 185 12.31 4.73 -10.80
C ILE A 185 13.60 3.91 -10.61
N SER A 186 14.74 4.59 -10.68
CA SER A 186 16.03 3.99 -10.38
C SER A 186 16.59 4.57 -9.07
N SER A 187 16.85 3.72 -8.09
CA SER A 187 17.46 4.11 -6.81
C SER A 187 18.19 2.93 -6.18
N PRO A 188 19.37 3.14 -5.55
CA PRO A 188 20.06 2.08 -4.80
C PRO A 188 19.28 1.61 -3.56
N GLN A 189 18.25 2.35 -3.14
CA GLN A 189 17.35 1.93 -2.06
C GLN A 189 16.34 0.87 -2.52
N ILE A 190 16.04 0.78 -3.82
CA ILE A 190 15.26 -0.32 -4.40
C ILE A 190 16.14 -1.57 -4.43
N LYS A 191 15.75 -2.60 -3.69
CA LYS A 191 16.53 -3.83 -3.50
C LYS A 191 16.13 -4.94 -4.45
N ALA A 192 14.88 -4.94 -4.90
CA ALA A 192 14.39 -5.81 -5.94
C ALA A 192 13.09 -5.27 -6.54
N THR A 193 12.79 -5.75 -7.73
CA THR A 193 11.46 -5.74 -8.33
C THR A 193 11.08 -7.20 -8.57
N VAL A 194 9.91 -7.61 -8.10
CA VAL A 194 9.41 -8.99 -8.17
C VAL A 194 7.97 -8.98 -8.65
N ALA A 195 7.54 -10.03 -9.35
CA ALA A 195 6.18 -10.11 -9.85
C ALA A 195 5.15 -10.25 -8.72
N ASP A 196 5.47 -11.03 -7.69
CA ASP A 196 4.62 -11.30 -6.54
C ASP A 196 5.46 -11.70 -5.31
N LEU A 197 4.81 -12.15 -4.23
CA LEU A 197 5.42 -12.49 -2.96
C LEU A 197 5.74 -13.99 -2.81
N SER A 198 5.49 -14.82 -3.82
CA SER A 198 5.62 -16.28 -3.75
C SER A 198 7.05 -16.77 -3.51
N SER A 199 8.04 -15.98 -3.95
CA SER A 199 9.47 -16.29 -3.79
C SER A 199 10.02 -15.96 -2.40
N PHE A 200 9.29 -15.17 -1.60
CA PHE A 200 9.80 -14.67 -0.33
C PHE A 200 9.69 -15.71 0.78
N LYS A 201 10.75 -15.77 1.58
CA LYS A 201 10.77 -16.43 2.89
C LYS A 201 11.24 -15.46 3.95
N ALA A 202 10.63 -15.54 5.13
CA ALA A 202 11.00 -14.76 6.30
C ALA A 202 11.38 -15.69 7.46
N GLU A 203 12.56 -15.44 8.03
CA GLU A 203 13.02 -16.10 9.26
C GLU A 203 13.24 -15.04 10.34
N PHE A 204 12.78 -15.31 11.57
CA PHE A 204 12.97 -14.40 12.70
C PHE A 204 13.98 -14.98 13.68
N ILE A 205 15.15 -14.35 13.78
CA ILE A 205 16.29 -14.80 14.58
C ILE A 205 16.79 -13.62 15.41
N ASP A 206 16.85 -13.77 16.73
CA ASP A 206 17.40 -12.79 17.67
C ASP A 206 16.89 -11.35 17.48
N GLY A 207 15.60 -11.19 17.17
CA GLY A 207 14.98 -9.87 16.98
C GLY A 207 15.18 -9.26 15.58
N ILE A 208 15.70 -10.03 14.64
CA ILE A 208 15.94 -9.63 13.24
C ILE A 208 15.13 -10.52 12.30
N ILE A 209 14.48 -9.90 11.33
CA ILE A 209 13.82 -10.57 10.22
C ILE A 209 14.83 -10.69 9.09
N HIS A 210 15.05 -11.92 8.64
CA HIS A 210 15.85 -12.26 7.46
C HIS A 210 14.88 -12.60 6.32
N LEU A 211 14.80 -11.72 5.32
CA LEU A 211 14.04 -11.95 4.10
C LEU A 211 14.96 -12.51 3.01
N SER A 212 14.49 -13.51 2.28
CA SER A 212 15.20 -14.10 1.12
C SER A 212 14.25 -14.38 -0.05
N TRP A 213 14.74 -14.20 -1.28
CA TRP A 213 14.01 -14.40 -2.55
C TRP A 213 14.96 -14.63 -3.74
#